data_AF-Q9H1F0-F1
#
_entry.id   AF-Q9H1F0-F1
#
_cell.length_a   1.000
_cell.length_b   1.000
_cell.length_c   1.000
_cell.angle_alpha   90.00
_cell.angle_beta   90.00
_cell.angle_gamma   90.00
#
_symmetry.space_group_name_H-M   'P 1'
#
loop_
_entity.id
_entity.type
_entity.pdbx_description
1 polymer ?
#
loop_
_entity_poly.entity_id
_entity_poly.type
_entity_poly.pdbx_seq_one_letter_code
_entity_poly.pdbx_strand_id
1 'polypeptide(L)' 'MAPQTLLPVLVLCVLLLQAQGGYRDKKRMQKTQLSPEIKVCQQQPKLYLCKHLCESHRDCQANNICCSTYCGNVCMSIL' A
#
# COMPACT_ATOMS: atom_id res chain seq x y z
N MET A 1 -51.27 -9.49 -18.67
CA MET A 1 -50.00 -10.14 -18.27
C MET A 1 -50.22 -10.72 -16.88
N ALA A 2 -50.11 -12.04 -16.73
CA ALA A 2 -50.45 -12.70 -15.47
C ALA A 2 -49.44 -12.33 -14.38
N PRO A 3 -49.87 -12.02 -13.14
CA PRO A 3 -48.96 -11.67 -12.04
C PRO A 3 -47.95 -12.80 -11.74
N GLN A 4 -48.29 -14.04 -12.10
CA GLN A 4 -47.45 -15.22 -11.90
C GLN A 4 -46.13 -15.17 -12.70
N THR A 5 -46.12 -14.55 -13.88
CA THR A 5 -44.91 -14.40 -14.71
C THR A 5 -43.95 -13.32 -14.21
N LEU A 6 -44.42 -12.39 -13.37
CA LEU A 6 -43.60 -11.30 -12.86
C LEU A 6 -42.62 -11.77 -11.78
N LEU A 7 -43.06 -12.75 -10.98
CA LEU A 7 -42.31 -13.30 -9.85
C LEU A 7 -41.00 -14.01 -10.26
N PRO A 8 -40.98 -14.95 -11.25
CA PRO A 8 -39.75 -15.58 -11.68
C PRO A 8 -38.77 -14.59 -12.34
N VAL A 9 -39.27 -13.59 -13.06
CA VAL A 9 -38.44 -12.54 -13.67
C VAL A 9 -37.75 -11.70 -12.60
N LEU A 10 -38.48 -11.31 -11.54
CA LEU A 10 -37.90 -10.58 -10.42
C LEU A 10 -36.83 -11.39 -9.68
N VAL A 11 -37.08 -12.67 -9.42
CA VAL A 11 -36.09 -13.57 -8.80
C VAL A 11 -34.84 -13.68 -9.66
N LEU A 12 -35.00 -13.82 -10.98
CA LEU A 12 -33.87 -13.89 -11.91
C LEU A 12 -33.06 -12.59 -11.90
N CYS A 13 -33.72 -11.43 -11.90
CA CYS A 13 -33.06 -10.13 -11.82
C CYS A 13 -32.26 -10.00 -10.53
N VAL A 14 -32.84 -10.32 -9.38
CA VAL A 14 -32.14 -10.24 -8.08
C VAL A 14 -30.90 -11.13 -8.09
N LEU A 15 -31.00 -12.37 -8.59
CA LEU A 15 -29.84 -13.28 -8.70
C LEU A 15 -28.72 -12.70 -9.58
N LEU A 16 -29.06 -12.07 -10.71
CA LEU A 16 -28.07 -11.43 -11.59
C LEU A 16 -27.42 -10.20 -10.95
N LEU A 17 -28.18 -9.41 -10.19
CA LEU A 17 -27.66 -8.26 -9.45
C LEU A 17 -26.68 -8.67 -8.34
N GLN A 18 -26.94 -9.77 -7.62
CA GLN A 18 -25.99 -10.30 -6.63
C GLN A 18 -24.70 -10.82 -7.28
N ALA A 19 -24.76 -11.27 -8.54
CA ALA A 19 -23.60 -11.75 -9.29
C ALA A 19 -22.71 -10.63 -9.86
N GLN A 20 -23.17 -9.37 -9.86
CA GLN A 20 -22.32 -8.22 -10.19
C GLN A 20 -21.37 -7.95 -9.02
N GLY A 21 -20.33 -8.79 -8.96
CA GLY A 21 -19.30 -8.81 -7.94
C GLY A 21 -18.76 -7.41 -7.67
N GLY A 22 -18.77 -7.07 -6.38
CA GLY A 22 -18.65 -5.73 -5.86
C GLY A 22 -17.49 -4.91 -6.41
N TYR A 23 -17.72 -3.60 -6.41
CA TYR A 23 -16.75 -2.55 -6.69
C TYR A 23 -15.41 -2.86 -6.00
N ARG A 24 -14.42 -3.29 -6.80
CA ARG A 24 -13.07 -3.55 -6.28
C ARG A 24 -12.46 -2.21 -5.85
N ASP A 25 -12.36 -2.01 -4.55
CA ASP A 25 -11.71 -0.84 -3.95
C ASP A 25 -10.21 -0.82 -4.33
N LYS A 26 -9.87 0.01 -5.33
CA LYS A 26 -8.50 0.17 -5.82
C LYS A 26 -7.57 0.82 -4.78
N LYS A 27 -8.12 1.57 -3.81
CA LYS A 27 -7.34 2.24 -2.77
C LYS A 27 -6.58 1.23 -1.91
N ARG A 28 -7.18 0.08 -1.60
CA ARG A 28 -6.51 -0.97 -0.82
C ARG A 28 -5.27 -1.52 -1.52
N MET A 29 -5.29 -1.71 -2.84
CA MET A 29 -4.11 -2.19 -3.58
C MET A 29 -2.99 -1.16 -3.64
N GLN A 30 -3.34 0.13 -3.84
CA GLN A 30 -2.33 1.18 -3.88
C GLN A 30 -1.59 1.32 -2.55
N LYS A 31 -2.29 1.21 -1.41
CA LYS A 31 -1.65 1.27 -0.09
C LYS A 31 -0.67 0.12 0.15
N THR A 32 -0.95 -1.08 -0.36
CA THR A 32 -0.07 -2.24 -0.20
C THR A 32 1.14 -2.19 -1.14
N GLN A 33 0.98 -1.64 -2.34
CA GLN A 33 2.06 -1.56 -3.34
C GLN A 33 2.92 -0.32 -3.23
N LEU A 34 2.45 0.74 -2.56
CA LEU A 34 3.28 1.90 -2.29
C LEU A 34 4.37 1.43 -1.31
N SER A 35 5.56 1.20 -1.85
CA SER A 35 6.79 1.05 -1.07
C SER A 35 6.74 2.08 0.05
N PRO A 36 7.02 1.69 1.31
CA PRO A 36 6.87 2.63 2.41
C PRO A 36 7.70 3.86 2.09
N GLU A 37 7.04 5.02 2.12
CA GLU A 37 7.61 6.29 1.69
C GLU A 37 8.86 6.59 2.51
N ILE A 38 9.96 6.93 1.83
CA ILE A 38 11.20 7.32 2.49
C ILE A 38 11.00 8.70 3.09
N LYS A 39 10.93 8.75 4.42
CA LYS A 39 10.81 9.99 5.19
C LYS A 39 12.19 10.57 5.48
N VAL A 40 12.23 11.83 5.91
CA VAL A 40 13.46 12.47 6.43
C VAL A 40 13.86 11.82 7.74
N CYS A 41 15.18 11.61 7.95
CA CYS A 41 15.68 11.06 9.21
C CYS A 41 15.43 12.01 10.38
N GLN A 42 15.06 11.47 11.54
CA GLN A 42 14.85 12.27 12.75
C GLN A 42 16.15 12.82 13.34
N GLN A 43 17.27 12.15 13.07
CA GLN A 43 18.60 12.53 13.55
C GLN A 43 19.54 12.76 12.38
N GLN A 44 20.60 13.55 12.61
CA GLN A 44 21.65 13.75 11.62
C GLN A 44 22.56 12.52 11.54
N PRO A 45 22.87 12.00 10.34
CA PRO A 45 23.76 10.84 10.22
C PRO A 45 25.18 11.21 10.59
N LYS A 46 25.90 10.24 11.16
CA LYS A 46 27.36 10.31 11.26
C LYS A 46 27.94 10.33 9.85
N LEU A 47 28.98 11.12 9.61
CA LEU A 47 29.53 11.33 8.26
C LEU A 47 29.92 10.02 7.53
N TYR A 48 30.37 8.99 8.25
CA TYR A 48 30.72 7.71 7.62
C TYR A 48 29.50 7.00 6.99
N LEU A 49 28.27 7.25 7.48
CA LEU A 49 27.05 6.68 6.92
C LEU A 49 26.75 7.23 5.53
N CYS A 50 27.23 8.43 5.19
CA CYS A 50 27.08 9.01 3.85
C CYS A 50 27.82 8.21 2.75
N LYS A 51 28.67 7.23 3.12
CA LYS A 51 29.28 6.29 2.17
C LYS A 51 28.41 5.06 1.90
N HIS A 52 27.33 4.88 2.66
CA HIS A 52 26.45 3.72 2.63
C HIS A 52 25.01 4.16 2.39
N LEU A 53 24.68 4.36 1.12
CA LEU A 53 23.35 4.78 0.70
C LEU A 53 22.37 3.60 0.64
N CYS A 54 21.08 3.89 0.77
CA CYS A 54 19.98 2.93 0.61
C CYS A 54 18.90 3.48 -0.33
N GLU A 55 18.19 2.61 -1.04
CA GLU A 55 17.05 2.95 -1.89
C GLU A 55 15.72 2.52 -1.26
N SER A 56 15.76 1.62 -0.28
CA SER A 56 14.57 1.14 0.41
C SER A 56 14.87 0.74 1.86
N HIS A 57 13.85 0.66 2.72
CA HIS A 57 14.02 0.16 4.08
C HIS A 57 14.55 -1.29 4.14
N ARG A 58 14.41 -2.07 3.06
CA ARG A 58 14.86 -3.48 3.01
C ARG A 58 16.37 -3.59 2.86
N ASP A 59 17.04 -2.53 2.44
CA ASP A 59 18.49 -2.51 2.24
C ASP A 59 19.23 -2.37 3.59
N CYS A 60 18.53 -1.94 4.63
CA CYS A 60 19.06 -1.72 5.94
C CYS A 60 19.03 -3.00 6.78
N GLN A 61 20.08 -3.20 7.58
CA GLN A 61 20.11 -4.28 8.57
C GLN A 61 19.05 -4.06 9.65
N ALA A 62 18.75 -5.11 10.42
CA ALA A 62 17.73 -5.10 11.47
C ALA A 62 17.81 -3.84 12.37
N ASN A 63 16.64 -3.34 12.78
CA ASN A 63 16.46 -2.13 13.58
C ASN A 63 16.97 -0.83 12.94
N ASN A 64 17.14 -0.80 11.62
CA ASN A 64 17.41 0.41 10.89
C ASN A 64 16.36 0.66 9.82
N ILE A 65 16.14 1.93 9.50
CA ILE A 65 15.28 2.36 8.40
C ILE A 65 16.10 3.17 7.40
N CYS A 66 15.75 3.03 6.13
CA CYS A 66 16.20 3.96 5.11
C CYS A 66 15.42 5.28 5.23
N CYS A 67 16.12 6.39 5.43
CA CYS A 67 15.52 7.72 5.50
C CYS A 67 16.39 8.75 4.80
N SER A 68 15.79 9.85 4.37
CA SER A 68 16.44 10.90 3.59
C SER A 68 17.22 11.88 4.47
N THR A 69 18.41 12.26 4.03
CA THR A 69 19.32 13.20 4.70
C THR A 69 20.02 14.11 3.68
N TYR A 70 20.87 15.02 4.16
CA TYR A 70 21.63 15.96 3.33
C TYR A 70 22.59 15.30 2.34
N CYS A 71 23.02 14.05 2.58
CA CYS A 71 23.93 13.30 1.70
C CYS A 71 23.23 12.19 0.92
N GLY A 72 21.89 12.22 0.87
CA GLY A 72 21.06 11.18 0.27
C GLY A 72 20.40 10.30 1.33
N ASN A 73 19.89 9.16 0.89
CA ASN A 73 19.20 8.22 1.76
C ASN A 73 20.20 7.29 2.45
N VAL A 74 20.11 7.16 3.76
CA VAL A 74 21.02 6.34 4.57
C VAL A 74 20.24 5.50 5.58
N CYS A 75 20.85 4.41 6.03
CA CYS A 75 20.29 3.59 7.11
C CYS A 75 20.53 4.24 8.47
N MET A 76 19.46 4.51 9.20
CA MET A 76 19.49 5.06 10.56
C MET A 76 18.76 4.14 11.53
N SER A 77 19.26 4.05 12.76
CA SER A 77 18.61 3.26 13.79
C SER A 77 17.24 3.84 14.14
N ILE A 78 16.28 2.97 14.47
CA ILE A 78 14.97 3.35 14.98
C ILE A 78 14.94 3.55 16.51
N LEU A 79 16.07 3.33 17.18
CA LEU A 79 16.23 3.36 18.64
C LEU A 79 16.91 4.64 19.12
#